data_AF-E1NSF2-F1
#
_entry.id   AF-E1NSF2-F1
#
_cell.length_a   1.000
_cell.length_b   1.000
_cell.length_c   1.000
_cell.angle_alpha   90.00
_cell.angle_beta   90.00
_cell.angle_gamma   90.00
#
_symmetry.space_group_name_H-M   'P 1'
#
loop_
_entity.id
_entity.type
_entity.pdbx_description
1 polymer ?
#
loop_
_entity_poly.entity_id
_entity_poly.type
_entity_poly.pdbx_seq_one_letter_code
_entity_poly.pdbx_strand_id
1 'polypeptide(L)'
;MNNSGRIIDSQLSEHQAEGWLEGYVLTGRHGFFATYEAFGRVVDSMLTQHFKWLRKAKEQAWRRYYPALNFVDTSTVFQQDHNGYTHQDPGLLTHLFEKGHADLVHEYLPADANSLLAVSDKAFKDRECINILVTSKQPRPQWFSIDEAKRLVDHGLGYIDWASTDHNAKPDVVFASTGTEPTIETLAAIDILHKEFPSLKIRYINVIDVMKLMPTSKNNAAISDQEFERLFPIGVPVIFAWHGFKPMMSSIWFERGRGKDDIHIHCYEENGDITTPFDMRVLNELDRFHLVKDAVMMTKLADTNAEFIEQIDRLLDKHHVYIRDYGEDMPEVVSWKWQGLK
;
A
#
# COMPACT_ATOMS: atom_id res chain seq x y z
N MET A 1 37.01 11.32 -4.32
CA MET A 1 35.97 11.04 -3.31
C MET A 1 36.30 11.87 -2.08
N ASN A 2 35.31 12.49 -1.44
CA ASN A 2 35.54 13.21 -0.19
C ASN A 2 35.66 12.18 0.95
N ASN A 3 36.60 12.36 1.88
CA ASN A 3 36.77 11.46 3.03
C ASN A 3 35.73 11.71 4.13
N SER A 4 34.80 12.66 3.91
CA SER A 4 33.70 12.97 4.82
C SER A 4 32.40 13.21 4.02
N GLY A 5 31.29 12.67 4.53
CA GLY A 5 29.97 12.75 3.92
C GLY A 5 28.88 12.36 4.91
N ARG A 6 27.63 12.73 4.62
CA ARG A 6 26.45 12.37 5.43
C ARG A 6 25.74 11.10 4.94
N ILE A 7 26.16 10.60 3.78
CA ILE A 7 25.62 9.41 3.12
C ILE A 7 26.70 8.33 3.15
N ILE A 8 26.33 7.10 3.49
CA ILE A 8 27.19 5.93 3.43
C ILE A 8 26.47 4.89 2.56
N ASP A 9 26.90 4.78 1.32
CA ASP A 9 26.23 3.98 0.27
C ASP A 9 27.21 3.13 -0.57
N SER A 10 28.52 3.36 -0.42
CA SER A 10 29.54 2.72 -1.25
C SER A 10 29.90 1.28 -0.83
N GLN A 11 29.08 0.65 0.01
CA GLN A 11 29.21 -0.76 0.39
C GLN A 11 27.92 -1.51 0.05
N LEU A 12 28.03 -2.49 -0.84
CA LEU A 12 26.92 -3.34 -1.26
C LEU A 12 26.67 -4.42 -0.20
N SER A 13 25.99 -4.03 0.88
CA SER A 13 25.60 -4.94 1.96
C SER A 13 24.49 -4.32 2.82
N GLU A 14 23.29 -4.90 2.76
CA GLU A 14 22.14 -4.50 3.57
C GLU A 14 22.45 -4.70 5.06
N HIS A 15 23.15 -5.78 5.42
CA HIS A 15 23.61 -6.03 6.80
C HIS A 15 24.43 -4.86 7.37
N GLN A 16 25.30 -4.26 6.54
CA GLN A 16 26.15 -3.15 6.96
C GLN A 16 25.33 -1.86 7.08
N ALA A 17 24.47 -1.57 6.09
CA ALA A 17 23.60 -0.40 6.13
C ALA A 17 22.67 -0.43 7.36
N GLU A 18 22.01 -1.56 7.59
CA GLU A 18 21.13 -1.77 8.74
C GLU A 18 21.92 -1.71 10.05
N GLY A 19 23.02 -2.45 10.18
CA GLY A 19 23.83 -2.45 11.39
C GLY A 19 24.42 -1.08 11.74
N TRP A 20 24.83 -0.30 10.73
CA TRP A 20 25.26 1.08 10.94
C TRP A 20 24.11 1.96 11.40
N LEU A 21 22.93 1.84 10.80
CA LEU A 21 21.76 2.62 11.19
C LEU A 21 21.30 2.28 12.61
N GLU A 22 21.15 0.99 12.95
CA GLU A 22 20.80 0.53 14.30
C GLU A 22 21.75 1.13 15.34
N GLY A 23 23.07 1.02 15.13
CA GLY A 23 24.06 1.61 16.02
C GLY A 23 23.96 3.15 16.08
N TYR A 24 23.66 3.81 14.96
CA TYR A 24 23.49 5.26 14.87
C TYR A 24 22.28 5.75 15.67
N VAL A 25 21.14 5.04 15.59
CA VAL A 25 19.90 5.41 16.30
C VAL A 25 19.97 5.04 17.77
N LEU A 26 20.52 3.88 18.13
CA LEU A 26 20.69 3.47 19.54
C LEU A 26 21.66 4.37 20.31
N THR A 27 22.53 5.10 19.60
CA THR A 27 23.40 6.14 20.18
C THR A 27 22.81 7.55 20.11
N GLY A 28 21.51 7.66 19.82
CA GLY A 28 20.72 8.90 19.95
C GLY A 28 20.74 9.82 18.74
N ARG A 29 21.26 9.39 17.58
CA ARG A 29 21.20 10.15 16.32
C ARG A 29 20.06 9.67 15.42
N HIS A 30 19.88 10.31 14.27
CA HIS A 30 18.77 10.08 13.35
C HIS A 30 19.27 9.73 11.95
N GLY A 31 18.55 8.86 11.27
CA GLY A 31 18.81 8.48 9.88
C GLY A 31 17.68 7.63 9.32
N PHE A 32 17.86 7.21 8.06
CA PHE A 32 17.05 6.20 7.42
C PHE A 32 17.94 5.31 6.55
N PHE A 33 17.47 4.11 6.25
CA PHE A 33 18.07 3.18 5.30
C PHE A 33 17.07 2.92 4.18
N ALA A 34 17.45 3.22 2.94
CA ALA A 34 16.64 2.92 1.76
C ALA A 34 17.23 1.73 1.01
N THR A 35 16.37 0.79 0.61
CA THR A 35 16.77 -0.45 -0.06
C THR A 35 15.76 -0.82 -1.14
N TYR A 36 16.18 -1.72 -2.04
CA TYR A 36 15.24 -2.43 -2.89
C TYR A 36 14.38 -3.33 -2.02
N GLU A 37 13.06 -3.25 -2.18
CA GLU A 37 12.08 -3.91 -1.30
C GLU A 37 12.39 -5.40 -1.06
N ALA A 38 12.59 -6.17 -2.13
CA ALA A 38 12.88 -7.61 -2.01
C ALA A 38 14.19 -7.91 -1.26
N PHE A 39 15.16 -6.99 -1.28
CA PHE A 39 16.43 -7.17 -0.57
C PHE A 39 16.41 -6.58 0.84
N GLY A 40 15.41 -5.76 1.20
CA GLY A 40 15.14 -5.44 2.60
C GLY A 40 14.93 -6.71 3.45
N ARG A 41 14.41 -7.77 2.83
CA ARG A 41 14.24 -9.11 3.42
C ARG A 41 15.56 -9.75 3.88
N VAL A 42 16.72 -9.36 3.31
CA VAL A 42 18.05 -9.85 3.74
C VAL A 42 18.30 -9.56 5.23
N VAL A 43 17.76 -8.45 5.74
CA VAL A 43 17.93 -8.01 7.12
C VAL A 43 16.72 -8.26 8.02
N ASP A 44 15.77 -9.12 7.60
CA ASP A 44 14.59 -9.53 8.39
C ASP A 44 14.95 -9.88 9.84
N SER A 45 16.04 -10.64 10.01
CA SER A 45 16.49 -11.10 11.31
C SER A 45 17.09 -9.97 12.16
N MET A 46 17.74 -8.98 11.55
CA MET A 46 18.28 -7.80 12.24
C MET A 46 17.13 -6.92 12.75
N LEU A 47 16.16 -6.61 11.88
CA LEU A 47 14.94 -5.89 12.25
C LEU A 47 14.17 -6.60 13.38
N THR A 48 14.13 -7.93 13.36
CA THR A 48 13.56 -8.72 14.46
C THR A 48 14.30 -8.53 15.78
N GLN A 49 15.64 -8.47 15.76
CA GLN A 49 16.43 -8.25 16.97
C GLN A 49 16.30 -6.81 17.47
N HIS A 50 16.30 -5.83 16.56
CA HIS A 50 16.06 -4.43 16.91
C HIS A 50 14.69 -4.24 17.56
N PHE A 51 13.64 -4.83 16.99
CA PHE A 51 12.31 -4.87 17.58
C PHE A 51 12.33 -5.46 19.00
N LYS A 52 12.97 -6.63 19.19
CA LYS A 52 13.07 -7.27 20.52
C LYS A 52 13.83 -6.40 21.52
N TRP A 53 14.86 -5.70 21.06
CA TRP A 53 15.60 -4.74 21.87
C TRP A 53 14.71 -3.59 22.33
N LEU A 54 14.01 -2.90 21.41
CA LEU A 54 13.09 -1.80 21.73
C LEU A 54 11.99 -2.26 22.69
N ARG A 55 11.37 -3.41 22.42
CA ARG A 55 10.34 -4.00 23.29
C ARG A 55 10.83 -4.17 24.73
N LYS A 56 12.06 -4.66 24.93
CA LYS A 56 12.62 -4.82 26.26
C LYS A 56 13.12 -3.52 26.87
N ALA A 57 13.63 -2.59 26.05
CA ALA A 57 14.05 -1.27 26.50
C ALA A 57 12.87 -0.46 27.06
N LYS A 58 11.70 -0.52 26.43
CA LYS A 58 10.48 0.18 26.84
C LYS A 58 9.96 -0.22 28.23
N GLU A 59 10.27 -1.45 28.68
CA GLU A 59 9.97 -1.93 30.04
C GLU A 59 10.93 -1.38 31.12
N GLN A 60 12.06 -0.76 30.73
CA GLN A 60 13.10 -0.30 31.65
C GLN A 60 12.97 1.19 31.96
N ALA A 61 12.41 1.55 33.11
CA ALA A 61 12.21 2.94 33.52
C ALA A 61 13.49 3.80 33.61
N TRP A 62 14.66 3.17 33.71
CA TRP A 62 15.96 3.85 33.77
C TRP A 62 16.60 4.10 32.39
N ARG A 63 16.07 3.49 31.32
CA ARG A 63 16.53 3.73 29.94
C ARG A 63 15.78 4.91 29.34
N ARG A 64 16.53 5.77 28.64
CA ARG A 64 15.94 6.84 27.82
C ARG A 64 15.46 6.26 26.49
N TYR A 65 14.49 6.95 25.88
CA TYR A 65 13.96 6.58 24.59
C TYR A 65 14.95 6.79 23.44
N TYR A 66 15.00 5.84 22.52
CA TYR A 66 15.78 5.90 21.29
C TYR A 66 14.98 6.56 20.15
N PRO A 67 15.66 7.31 19.25
CA PRO A 67 15.14 7.62 17.91
C PRO A 67 14.58 6.39 17.20
N ALA A 68 13.51 6.57 16.42
CA ALA A 68 12.98 5.51 15.58
C ALA A 68 14.00 5.04 14.52
N LEU A 69 13.97 3.75 14.23
CA LEU A 69 14.64 3.16 13.07
C LEU A 69 13.73 3.36 11.85
N ASN A 70 14.18 4.13 10.86
CA ASN A 70 13.39 4.42 9.65
C ASN A 70 13.93 3.62 8.47
N PHE A 71 13.12 2.72 7.95
CA PHE A 71 13.43 1.83 6.84
C PHE A 71 12.56 2.21 5.64
N VAL A 72 13.16 2.32 4.46
CA VAL A 72 12.49 2.79 3.24
C VAL A 72 12.59 1.71 2.18
N ASP A 73 11.48 1.03 1.92
CA ASP A 73 11.36 0.10 0.80
C ASP A 73 10.99 0.88 -0.45
N THR A 74 11.92 0.89 -1.41
CA THR A 74 11.69 1.48 -2.72
C THR A 74 12.12 0.50 -3.81
N SER A 75 11.98 0.86 -5.08
CA SER A 75 12.12 -0.10 -6.18
C SER A 75 11.26 -1.33 -5.88
N THR A 76 9.99 -1.08 -5.62
CA THR A 76 9.07 -2.08 -5.10
C THR A 76 8.76 -3.14 -6.14
N VAL A 77 8.03 -4.17 -5.75
CA VAL A 77 7.57 -5.29 -6.57
C VAL A 77 6.99 -4.88 -7.94
N PHE A 78 6.35 -3.70 -8.02
CA PHE A 78 5.76 -3.16 -9.26
C PHE A 78 6.66 -2.15 -10.01
N GLN A 79 7.94 -2.02 -9.64
CA GLN A 79 8.89 -1.03 -10.18
C GLN A 79 10.30 -1.60 -10.41
N GLN A 80 10.37 -2.86 -10.84
CA GLN A 80 11.61 -3.63 -11.08
C GLN A 80 11.86 -3.95 -12.56
N ASP A 81 11.64 -2.97 -13.43
CA ASP A 81 11.62 -3.07 -14.89
C ASP A 81 12.84 -3.81 -15.50
N HIS A 82 14.03 -3.65 -14.92
CA HIS A 82 15.27 -4.20 -15.47
C HIS A 82 15.73 -5.51 -14.79
N ASN A 83 15.04 -5.93 -13.73
CA ASN A 83 15.51 -6.98 -12.83
C ASN A 83 14.57 -8.20 -12.77
N GLY A 84 13.26 -7.99 -12.94
CA GLY A 84 12.27 -9.06 -13.01
C GLY A 84 12.02 -9.78 -11.69
N TYR A 85 11.63 -11.06 -11.78
CA TYR A 85 10.99 -11.82 -10.70
C TYR A 85 11.81 -11.91 -9.40
N THR A 86 13.13 -12.04 -9.49
CA THR A 86 13.99 -12.17 -8.29
C THR A 86 14.02 -10.94 -7.38
N HIS A 87 13.48 -9.81 -7.83
CA HIS A 87 13.42 -8.55 -7.09
C HIS A 87 12.00 -8.23 -6.59
N GLN A 88 11.12 -9.23 -6.54
CA GLN A 88 9.70 -9.08 -6.24
C GLN A 88 9.33 -9.84 -4.96
N ASP A 89 9.45 -9.18 -3.80
CA ASP A 89 9.01 -9.72 -2.50
C ASP A 89 8.63 -8.57 -1.55
N PRO A 90 7.33 -8.20 -1.45
CA PRO A 90 6.84 -7.19 -0.51
C PRO A 90 6.57 -7.76 0.90
N GLY A 91 7.17 -8.90 1.25
CA GLY A 91 6.88 -9.67 2.46
C GLY A 91 7.41 -9.08 3.76
N LEU A 92 8.21 -8.02 3.72
CA LEU A 92 8.69 -7.34 4.93
C LEU A 92 7.52 -6.83 5.79
N LEU A 93 6.46 -6.35 5.14
CA LEU A 93 5.22 -5.92 5.79
C LEU A 93 4.62 -7.05 6.65
N THR A 94 4.39 -8.22 6.05
CA THR A 94 3.86 -9.38 6.78
C THR A 94 4.80 -9.79 7.93
N HIS A 95 6.11 -9.83 7.70
CA HIS A 95 7.08 -10.20 8.73
C HIS A 95 7.05 -9.27 9.95
N LEU A 96 6.98 -7.96 9.75
CA LEU A 96 6.97 -7.02 10.87
C LEU A 96 5.60 -6.92 11.55
N PHE A 97 4.51 -7.07 10.79
CA PHE A 97 3.16 -7.26 11.32
C PHE A 97 3.09 -8.42 12.34
N GLU A 98 3.71 -9.57 12.04
CA GLU A 98 3.72 -10.75 12.92
C GLU A 98 4.36 -10.51 14.29
N LYS A 99 5.13 -9.43 14.45
CA LYS A 99 5.66 -9.07 15.77
C LYS A 99 4.53 -8.79 16.74
N GLY A 100 3.38 -8.28 16.26
CA GLY A 100 2.15 -8.13 17.04
C GLY A 100 2.19 -6.98 18.05
N HIS A 101 3.03 -5.96 17.79
CA HIS A 101 3.19 -4.77 18.63
C HIS A 101 3.12 -3.53 17.74
N ALA A 102 1.89 -3.12 17.41
CA ALA A 102 1.62 -1.93 16.58
C ALA A 102 2.04 -0.60 17.25
N ASP A 103 2.45 -0.63 18.52
CA ASP A 103 3.06 0.48 19.25
C ASP A 103 4.59 0.57 19.07
N LEU A 104 5.19 -0.40 18.38
CA LEU A 104 6.64 -0.50 18.11
C LEU A 104 6.95 -0.66 16.61
N VAL A 105 5.97 -1.03 15.79
CA VAL A 105 6.11 -1.21 14.35
C VAL A 105 5.02 -0.41 13.66
N HIS A 106 5.42 0.49 12.77
CA HIS A 106 4.51 1.24 11.91
C HIS A 106 4.83 0.95 10.44
N GLU A 107 3.79 0.70 9.65
CA GLU A 107 3.91 0.37 8.23
C GLU A 107 3.11 1.37 7.41
N TYR A 108 3.83 2.23 6.70
CA TYR A 108 3.29 3.34 5.94
C TYR A 108 3.42 3.11 4.44
N LEU A 109 2.32 3.25 3.72
CA LEU A 109 2.23 3.06 2.26
C LEU A 109 1.71 4.34 1.59
N PRO A 110 2.51 5.42 1.54
CA PRO A 110 2.13 6.65 0.84
C PRO A 110 1.83 6.38 -0.64
N ALA A 111 0.78 7.03 -1.15
CA ALA A 111 0.36 6.89 -2.54
C ALA A 111 1.06 7.87 -3.50
N ASP A 112 1.66 8.94 -2.96
CA ASP A 112 2.29 10.02 -3.72
C ASP A 112 3.36 10.78 -2.89
N ALA A 113 3.98 11.81 -3.46
CA ALA A 113 5.05 12.55 -2.80
C ALA A 113 4.55 13.37 -1.59
N ASN A 114 3.34 13.93 -1.64
CA ASN A 114 2.80 14.71 -0.52
C ASN A 114 2.48 13.82 0.68
N SER A 115 1.89 12.64 0.45
CA SER A 115 1.70 11.63 1.50
C SER A 115 3.03 11.11 2.03
N LEU A 116 4.03 10.87 1.18
CA LEU A 116 5.39 10.50 1.63
C LEU A 116 6.02 11.59 2.51
N LEU A 117 5.89 12.87 2.14
CA LEU A 117 6.40 13.99 2.94
C LEU A 117 5.68 14.08 4.29
N ALA A 118 4.36 13.91 4.31
CA ALA A 118 3.58 13.92 5.54
C ALA A 118 3.94 12.73 6.47
N VAL A 119 4.09 11.51 5.91
CA VAL A 119 4.57 10.35 6.65
C VAL A 119 5.97 10.59 7.21
N SER A 120 6.88 11.16 6.40
CA SER A 120 8.27 11.41 6.82
C SER A 120 8.36 12.39 7.99
N ASP A 121 7.54 13.44 8.01
CA ASP A 121 7.48 14.39 9.13
C ASP A 121 7.08 13.72 10.45
N LYS A 122 6.14 12.76 10.39
CA LYS A 122 5.73 11.94 11.53
C LYS A 122 6.81 10.93 11.94
N ALA A 123 7.27 10.11 11.00
CA ALA A 123 8.24 9.05 11.24
C ALA A 123 9.55 9.56 11.85
N PHE A 124 10.06 10.72 11.41
CA PHE A 124 11.29 11.29 11.98
C PHE A 124 11.13 11.89 13.39
N LYS A 125 9.89 12.14 13.84
CA LYS A 125 9.59 12.58 15.21
C LYS A 125 9.35 11.40 16.15
N ASP A 126 9.03 10.22 15.62
CA ASP A 126 8.79 9.02 16.42
C ASP A 126 10.03 8.57 17.21
N ARG A 127 9.75 7.77 18.25
CA ARG A 127 10.71 7.21 19.20
C ARG A 127 10.29 5.79 19.54
N GLU A 128 11.26 4.94 19.86
CA GLU A 128 11.01 3.56 20.30
C GLU A 128 10.20 2.71 19.31
N CYS A 129 10.37 2.92 18.00
CA CYS A 129 9.70 2.12 16.99
C CYS A 129 10.59 1.88 15.76
N ILE A 130 10.12 0.95 14.93
CA ILE A 130 10.57 0.73 13.56
C ILE A 130 9.49 1.27 12.64
N ASN A 131 9.85 2.21 11.77
CA ASN A 131 8.98 2.75 10.75
C ASN A 131 9.38 2.17 9.39
N ILE A 132 8.45 1.50 8.72
CA ILE A 132 8.61 1.03 7.33
C ILE A 132 7.84 1.97 6.41
N LEU A 133 8.53 2.53 5.43
CA LEU A 133 7.94 3.39 4.40
C LEU A 133 8.08 2.71 3.04
N VAL A 134 6.97 2.25 2.48
CA VAL A 134 6.93 1.69 1.12
C VAL A 134 6.66 2.82 0.13
N THR A 135 7.63 3.13 -0.73
CA THR A 135 7.58 4.32 -1.59
C THR A 135 7.97 4.05 -3.04
N SER A 136 7.21 4.67 -3.94
CA SER A 136 7.55 4.74 -5.36
C SER A 136 8.80 5.58 -5.62
N LYS A 137 9.54 5.22 -6.68
CA LYS A 137 10.60 6.04 -7.29
C LYS A 137 10.30 6.44 -8.73
N GLN A 138 9.39 5.72 -9.39
CA GLN A 138 9.06 5.99 -10.79
C GLN A 138 8.16 7.21 -10.92
N PRO A 139 8.14 7.89 -12.09
CA PRO A 139 7.17 8.94 -12.35
C PRO A 139 5.74 8.40 -12.22
N ARG A 140 4.96 9.00 -11.32
CA ARG A 140 3.58 8.60 -11.00
C ARG A 140 2.70 9.83 -10.74
N PRO A 141 1.37 9.72 -10.94
CA PRO A 141 0.43 10.79 -10.59
C PRO A 141 0.57 11.22 -9.12
N GLN A 142 0.20 12.47 -8.85
CA GLN A 142 0.11 13.03 -7.51
C GLN A 142 -1.38 13.25 -7.20
N TRP A 143 -1.84 12.77 -6.05
CA TRP A 143 -3.27 12.63 -5.75
C TRP A 143 -3.73 13.64 -4.71
N PHE A 144 -2.93 13.82 -3.66
CA PHE A 144 -3.33 14.55 -2.47
C PHE A 144 -2.57 15.86 -2.40
N SER A 145 -3.29 16.92 -2.07
CA SER A 145 -2.66 18.12 -1.52
C SER A 145 -1.93 17.78 -0.21
N ILE A 146 -0.96 18.60 0.19
CA ILE A 146 -0.24 18.38 1.45
C ILE A 146 -1.18 18.39 2.69
N ASP A 147 -2.29 19.13 2.62
CA ASP A 147 -3.28 19.17 3.71
C ASP A 147 -4.13 17.91 3.77
N GLU A 148 -4.51 17.34 2.62
CA GLU A 148 -5.16 16.01 2.57
C GLU A 148 -4.20 14.93 3.07
N ALA A 149 -2.95 14.94 2.60
CA ALA A 149 -1.92 14.01 3.02
C ALA A 149 -1.69 14.02 4.54
N LYS A 150 -1.59 15.19 5.16
CA LYS A 150 -1.48 15.32 6.62
C LYS A 150 -2.68 14.69 7.33
N ARG A 151 -3.91 15.00 6.89
CA ARG A 151 -5.11 14.40 7.48
C ARG A 151 -5.11 12.88 7.37
N LEU A 152 -4.74 12.34 6.20
CA LEU A 152 -4.63 10.90 5.98
C LEU A 152 -3.57 10.27 6.88
N VAL A 153 -2.41 10.91 7.09
CA VAL A 153 -1.34 10.39 7.96
C VAL A 153 -1.71 10.45 9.45
N ASP A 154 -2.41 11.50 9.87
CA ASP A 154 -2.86 11.66 11.27
C ASP A 154 -3.84 10.55 11.66
N HIS A 155 -4.79 10.25 10.77
CA HIS A 155 -5.82 9.21 10.99
C HIS A 155 -5.34 7.81 10.57
N GLY A 156 -4.36 7.76 9.67
CA GLY A 156 -3.81 6.58 8.99
C GLY A 156 -4.61 6.11 7.77
N LEU A 157 -5.85 6.54 7.63
CA LEU A 157 -6.69 6.29 6.45
C LEU A 157 -7.80 7.34 6.38
N GLY A 158 -8.45 7.46 5.24
CA GLY A 158 -9.56 8.41 5.11
C GLY A 158 -10.44 8.21 3.88
N TYR A 159 -11.67 8.68 4.03
CA TYR A 159 -12.64 8.84 2.94
C TYR A 159 -12.18 9.95 1.99
N ILE A 160 -12.17 9.65 0.70
CA ILE A 160 -11.75 10.58 -0.34
C ILE A 160 -12.99 11.05 -1.10
N ASP A 161 -13.47 12.24 -0.74
CA ASP A 161 -14.72 12.82 -1.25
C ASP A 161 -14.71 13.00 -2.77
N TRP A 162 -13.62 13.54 -3.35
CA TRP A 162 -13.51 13.80 -4.78
C TRP A 162 -13.45 12.53 -5.66
N ALA A 163 -13.28 11.35 -5.05
CA ALA A 163 -13.27 10.04 -5.70
C ALA A 163 -14.41 9.13 -5.20
N SER A 164 -15.42 9.70 -4.54
CA SER A 164 -16.59 8.98 -4.05
C SER A 164 -17.87 9.58 -4.64
N THR A 165 -18.84 8.72 -5.00
CA THR A 165 -20.16 9.10 -5.53
C THR A 165 -21.30 8.77 -4.56
N ASP A 166 -21.00 8.15 -3.42
CA ASP A 166 -21.99 7.78 -2.41
C ASP A 166 -22.60 8.99 -1.67
N HIS A 167 -21.95 10.16 -1.73
CA HIS A 167 -22.36 11.39 -1.03
C HIS A 167 -22.66 11.16 0.46
N ASN A 168 -21.83 10.35 1.13
CA ASN A 168 -21.99 9.90 2.52
C ASN A 168 -23.25 9.04 2.79
N ALA A 169 -23.99 8.62 1.76
CA ALA A 169 -25.03 7.61 1.89
C ALA A 169 -24.41 6.20 2.03
N LYS A 170 -25.25 5.16 2.14
CA LYS A 170 -24.77 3.79 2.04
C LYS A 170 -24.27 3.54 0.59
N PRO A 171 -22.99 3.16 0.40
CA PRO A 171 -22.46 2.81 -0.92
C PRO A 171 -22.95 1.44 -1.38
N ASP A 172 -22.92 1.24 -2.70
CA ASP A 172 -23.15 -0.06 -3.34
C ASP A 172 -21.87 -0.89 -3.37
N VAL A 173 -20.70 -0.23 -3.43
CA VAL A 173 -19.37 -0.83 -3.37
C VAL A 173 -18.38 0.12 -2.71
N VAL A 174 -17.45 -0.41 -1.91
CA VAL A 174 -16.33 0.34 -1.37
C VAL A 174 -15.05 -0.08 -2.09
N PHE A 175 -14.29 0.89 -2.57
CA PHE A 175 -12.92 0.71 -2.98
C PHE A 175 -11.98 1.19 -1.90
N ALA A 176 -10.92 0.44 -1.64
CA ALA A 176 -9.84 0.89 -0.79
C ALA A 176 -8.48 0.47 -1.33
N SER A 177 -7.47 1.29 -1.09
CA SER A 177 -6.13 0.97 -1.57
C SER A 177 -5.02 1.57 -0.73
N THR A 178 -3.85 0.93 -0.85
CA THR A 178 -2.60 1.29 -0.16
C THR A 178 -1.48 1.52 -1.16
N GLY A 179 -0.56 2.44 -0.89
CA GLY A 179 0.63 2.60 -1.73
C GLY A 179 0.32 3.16 -3.12
N THR A 180 1.35 3.24 -3.96
CA THR A 180 1.29 4.00 -5.21
C THR A 180 0.52 3.26 -6.32
N GLU A 181 0.98 2.07 -6.74
CA GLU A 181 0.35 1.30 -7.82
C GLU A 181 -1.10 0.87 -7.51
N PRO A 182 -1.42 0.31 -6.33
CA PRO A 182 -2.80 -0.04 -6.00
C PRO A 182 -3.74 1.18 -6.00
N THR A 183 -3.25 2.36 -5.58
CA THR A 183 -4.04 3.61 -5.64
C THR A 183 -4.34 4.03 -7.07
N ILE A 184 -3.36 3.97 -7.97
CA ILE A 184 -3.55 4.32 -9.38
C ILE A 184 -4.61 3.43 -10.03
N GLU A 185 -4.49 2.11 -9.84
CA GLU A 185 -5.41 1.16 -10.47
C GLU A 185 -6.81 1.26 -9.87
N THR A 186 -6.92 1.48 -8.56
CA THR A 186 -8.21 1.72 -7.91
C THR A 186 -8.90 2.96 -8.44
N LEU A 187 -8.20 4.10 -8.55
CA LEU A 187 -8.79 5.33 -9.07
C LEU A 187 -9.17 5.18 -10.55
N ALA A 188 -8.37 4.48 -11.35
CA ALA A 188 -8.74 4.20 -12.74
C ALA A 188 -9.96 3.28 -12.85
N ALA A 189 -10.09 2.27 -11.98
CA ALA A 189 -11.27 1.41 -11.91
C ALA A 189 -12.53 2.20 -11.56
N ILE A 190 -12.44 3.11 -10.58
CA ILE A 190 -13.53 4.00 -10.19
C ILE A 190 -13.94 4.92 -11.35
N ASP A 191 -12.98 5.48 -12.10
CA ASP A 191 -13.25 6.32 -13.28
C ASP A 191 -13.97 5.53 -14.39
N ILE A 192 -13.58 4.26 -14.63
CA ILE A 192 -14.24 3.38 -15.59
C ILE A 192 -15.68 3.10 -15.15
N LEU A 193 -15.88 2.70 -13.88
CA LEU A 193 -17.21 2.38 -13.35
C LEU A 193 -18.13 3.60 -13.31
N HIS A 194 -17.63 4.78 -12.97
CA HIS A 194 -18.46 5.99 -12.94
C HIS A 194 -18.94 6.39 -14.34
N LYS A 195 -18.10 6.17 -15.38
CA LYS A 195 -18.49 6.43 -16.77
C LYS A 195 -19.57 5.47 -17.26
N GLU A 196 -19.45 4.19 -16.92
CA GLU A 196 -20.39 3.16 -17.37
C GLU A 196 -21.68 3.14 -16.53
N PHE A 197 -21.55 3.31 -15.22
CA PHE A 197 -22.65 3.22 -14.26
C PHE A 197 -22.72 4.47 -13.37
N PRO A 198 -23.14 5.64 -13.89
CA PRO A 198 -23.15 6.90 -13.13
C PRO A 198 -24.02 6.90 -11.87
N SER A 199 -24.96 5.96 -11.74
CA SER A 199 -25.81 5.80 -10.56
C SER A 199 -25.20 4.92 -9.47
N LEU A 200 -24.10 4.22 -9.75
CA LEU A 200 -23.42 3.35 -8.79
C LEU A 200 -22.81 4.21 -7.68
N LYS A 201 -23.18 3.93 -6.42
CA LYS A 201 -22.63 4.64 -5.27
C LYS A 201 -21.32 4.00 -4.85
N ILE A 202 -20.23 4.65 -5.22
CA ILE A 202 -18.87 4.24 -4.93
C ILE A 202 -18.36 5.05 -3.75
N ARG A 203 -17.72 4.37 -2.80
CA ARG A 203 -16.93 5.00 -1.76
C ARG A 203 -15.47 4.66 -1.93
N TYR A 204 -14.59 5.67 -1.91
CA TYR A 204 -13.14 5.44 -1.93
C TYR A 204 -12.49 5.77 -0.59
N ILE A 205 -11.71 4.82 -0.08
CA ILE A 205 -10.88 4.96 1.13
C ILE A 205 -9.41 4.80 0.76
N ASN A 206 -8.58 5.81 1.03
CA ASN A 206 -7.12 5.65 0.93
C ASN A 206 -6.55 5.25 2.30
N VAL A 207 -5.67 4.25 2.32
CA VAL A 207 -5.05 3.72 3.54
C VAL A 207 -3.55 3.97 3.48
N ILE A 208 -3.05 4.79 4.41
CA ILE A 208 -1.63 5.14 4.54
C ILE A 208 -0.96 4.29 5.61
N ASP A 209 -1.55 4.16 6.79
CA ASP A 209 -1.06 3.35 7.92
C ASP A 209 -1.95 2.12 8.05
N VAL A 210 -1.48 1.01 7.50
CA VAL A 210 -2.28 -0.24 7.44
C VAL A 210 -2.54 -0.83 8.82
N MET A 211 -1.69 -0.52 9.80
CA MET A 211 -1.83 -0.98 11.18
C MET A 211 -3.07 -0.39 11.85
N LYS A 212 -3.62 0.73 11.34
CA LYS A 212 -4.89 1.29 11.83
C LYS A 212 -6.10 0.43 11.52
N LEU A 213 -6.01 -0.48 10.55
CA LEU A 213 -7.10 -1.41 10.22
C LEU A 213 -7.22 -2.55 11.24
N MET A 214 -6.20 -2.83 12.05
CA MET A 214 -6.25 -3.84 13.12
C MET A 214 -7.35 -3.53 14.15
N PRO A 215 -7.97 -4.52 14.82
CA PRO A 215 -8.92 -4.24 15.89
C PRO A 215 -8.26 -3.49 17.06
N THR A 216 -9.02 -2.64 17.76
CA THR A 216 -8.49 -1.85 18.88
C THR A 216 -7.99 -2.70 20.05
N SER A 217 -8.46 -3.95 20.16
CA SER A 217 -7.96 -4.92 21.13
C SER A 217 -6.51 -5.36 20.89
N LYS A 218 -5.99 -5.18 19.66
CA LYS A 218 -4.59 -5.48 19.28
C LYS A 218 -3.75 -4.25 18.98
N ASN A 219 -4.40 -3.14 18.61
CA ASN A 219 -3.74 -1.86 18.40
C ASN A 219 -4.59 -0.74 19.02
N ASN A 220 -4.21 -0.24 20.20
CA ASN A 220 -4.95 0.83 20.88
C ASN A 220 -5.03 2.14 20.07
N ALA A 221 -4.14 2.32 19.09
CA ALA A 221 -4.14 3.48 18.20
C ALA A 221 -4.97 3.26 16.93
N ALA A 222 -5.47 2.05 16.67
CA ALA A 222 -6.29 1.76 15.50
C ALA A 222 -7.63 2.50 15.51
N ILE A 223 -8.28 2.55 14.35
CA ILE A 223 -9.63 3.09 14.29
C ILE A 223 -10.60 2.20 15.06
N SER A 224 -11.57 2.83 15.75
CA SER A 224 -12.62 2.11 16.45
C SER A 224 -13.44 1.23 15.51
N ASP A 225 -14.11 0.20 16.04
CA ASP A 225 -15.02 -0.62 15.24
C ASP A 225 -16.15 0.21 14.61
N GLN A 226 -16.64 1.24 15.31
CA GLN A 226 -17.63 2.17 14.78
C GLN A 226 -17.09 2.94 13.56
N GLU A 227 -15.86 3.41 13.62
CA GLU A 227 -15.22 4.12 12.49
C GLU A 227 -14.91 3.16 11.35
N PHE A 228 -14.48 1.94 11.65
CA PHE A 228 -14.28 0.89 10.66
C PHE A 228 -15.58 0.57 9.91
N GLU A 229 -16.69 0.36 10.63
CA GLU A 229 -18.01 0.15 10.03
C GLU A 229 -18.54 1.38 9.29
N ARG A 230 -18.18 2.59 9.74
CA ARG A 230 -18.52 3.82 9.01
C ARG A 230 -17.83 3.86 7.66
N LEU A 231 -16.54 3.50 7.58
CA LEU A 231 -15.76 3.49 6.33
C LEU A 231 -16.13 2.30 5.45
N PHE A 232 -16.30 1.13 6.05
CA PHE A 232 -16.62 -0.14 5.44
C PHE A 232 -17.94 -0.67 6.02
N PRO A 233 -19.12 -0.31 5.47
CA PRO A 233 -20.40 -0.74 6.01
C PRO A 233 -20.64 -2.24 5.85
N ILE A 234 -21.36 -2.84 6.81
CA ILE A 234 -21.73 -4.26 6.75
C ILE A 234 -22.66 -4.54 5.56
N GLY A 235 -22.41 -5.65 4.87
CA GLY A 235 -23.19 -6.05 3.69
C GLY A 235 -22.99 -5.13 2.48
N VAL A 236 -21.86 -4.43 2.42
CA VAL A 236 -21.39 -3.73 1.23
C VAL A 236 -20.06 -4.38 0.82
N PRO A 237 -19.92 -4.85 -0.43
CA PRO A 237 -18.67 -5.44 -0.89
C PRO A 237 -17.53 -4.43 -0.90
N VAL A 238 -16.33 -4.90 -0.56
CA VAL A 238 -15.10 -4.12 -0.57
C VAL A 238 -14.12 -4.68 -1.60
N ILE A 239 -13.71 -3.84 -2.56
CA ILE A 239 -12.57 -4.11 -3.43
C ILE A 239 -11.34 -3.46 -2.79
N PHE A 240 -10.39 -4.27 -2.35
CA PHE A 240 -9.22 -3.82 -1.60
C PHE A 240 -7.94 -4.09 -2.39
N ALA A 241 -7.35 -3.04 -2.96
CA ALA A 241 -6.09 -3.12 -3.69
C ALA A 241 -4.91 -2.90 -2.72
N TRP A 242 -4.19 -3.97 -2.42
CA TRP A 242 -3.14 -4.07 -1.40
C TRP A 242 -1.75 -4.23 -2.04
N HIS A 243 -0.75 -3.58 -1.48
CA HIS A 243 0.62 -3.65 -2.00
C HIS A 243 1.32 -4.98 -1.70
N GLY A 244 1.18 -5.47 -0.47
CA GLY A 244 1.89 -6.66 0.02
C GLY A 244 1.19 -7.97 -0.31
N PHE A 245 1.37 -8.98 0.56
CA PHE A 245 0.71 -10.28 0.39
C PHE A 245 -0.65 -10.38 1.07
N LYS A 246 -1.53 -11.19 0.47
CA LYS A 246 -2.89 -11.50 0.93
C LYS A 246 -3.01 -11.95 2.39
N PRO A 247 -2.13 -12.80 2.96
CA PRO A 247 -2.32 -13.35 4.30
C PRO A 247 -2.42 -12.28 5.40
N MET A 248 -1.62 -11.21 5.32
CA MET A 248 -1.67 -10.12 6.29
C MET A 248 -3.05 -9.45 6.26
N MET A 249 -3.53 -9.03 5.08
CA MET A 249 -4.83 -8.38 4.96
C MET A 249 -5.97 -9.32 5.35
N SER A 250 -5.96 -10.57 4.87
CA SER A 250 -6.96 -11.57 5.26
C SER A 250 -7.07 -11.71 6.78
N SER A 251 -5.94 -11.71 7.50
CA SER A 251 -5.93 -11.80 8.96
C SER A 251 -6.56 -10.57 9.63
N ILE A 252 -6.25 -9.36 9.16
CA ILE A 252 -6.79 -8.10 9.71
C ILE A 252 -8.29 -8.02 9.47
N TRP A 253 -8.74 -8.33 8.25
CA TRP A 253 -10.15 -8.31 7.89
C TRP A 253 -10.96 -9.38 8.63
N PHE A 254 -10.41 -10.58 8.79
CA PHE A 254 -11.03 -11.64 9.59
C PHE A 254 -11.24 -11.21 11.05
N GLU A 255 -10.26 -10.53 11.65
CA GLU A 255 -10.39 -10.03 13.02
C GLU A 255 -11.38 -8.87 13.18
N ARG A 256 -11.66 -8.15 12.09
CA ARG A 256 -12.78 -7.20 11.99
C ARG A 256 -14.11 -7.87 11.64
N GLY A 257 -14.18 -9.20 11.70
CA GLY A 257 -15.38 -9.99 11.44
C GLY A 257 -15.81 -10.00 9.98
N ARG A 258 -14.87 -9.79 9.04
CA ARG A 258 -15.14 -9.78 7.60
C ARG A 258 -14.58 -11.03 6.92
N GLY A 259 -15.38 -11.59 6.01
CA GLY A 259 -15.06 -12.81 5.27
C GLY A 259 -14.87 -12.58 3.78
N LYS A 260 -14.58 -13.66 3.07
CA LYS A 260 -14.40 -13.68 1.60
C LYS A 260 -15.60 -13.13 0.81
N ASP A 261 -16.80 -13.16 1.38
CA ASP A 261 -18.01 -12.66 0.73
C ASP A 261 -18.21 -11.15 0.96
N ASP A 262 -17.43 -10.54 1.88
CA ASP A 262 -17.44 -9.10 2.18
C ASP A 262 -16.32 -8.34 1.46
N ILE A 263 -15.18 -8.98 1.20
CA ILE A 263 -13.98 -8.34 0.67
C ILE A 263 -13.26 -9.18 -0.37
N HIS A 264 -12.91 -8.55 -1.49
CA HIS A 264 -11.99 -9.05 -2.50
C HIS A 264 -10.66 -8.29 -2.40
N ILE A 265 -9.61 -9.03 -2.02
CA ILE A 265 -8.25 -8.48 -1.89
C ILE A 265 -7.49 -8.77 -3.18
N HIS A 266 -7.10 -7.72 -3.89
CA HIS A 266 -6.18 -7.78 -5.03
C HIS A 266 -4.81 -7.31 -4.54
N CYS A 267 -3.78 -8.10 -4.76
CA CYS A 267 -2.46 -7.82 -4.20
C CYS A 267 -1.36 -8.50 -5.00
N TYR A 268 -0.11 -8.42 -4.55
CA TYR A 268 0.93 -9.28 -5.14
C TYR A 268 0.67 -10.75 -4.81
N GLU A 269 0.69 -11.61 -5.82
CA GLU A 269 0.36 -13.05 -5.75
C GLU A 269 1.50 -13.94 -6.30
N GLU A 270 2.76 -13.49 -6.17
CA GLU A 270 3.94 -14.23 -6.67
C GLU A 270 3.98 -14.41 -8.19
N ASN A 271 3.35 -13.50 -8.95
CA ASN A 271 3.37 -13.50 -10.40
C ASN A 271 4.07 -12.26 -10.93
N GLY A 272 5.09 -12.45 -11.78
CA GLY A 272 5.81 -11.35 -12.39
C GLY A 272 7.10 -11.78 -13.05
N ASP A 273 7.59 -10.96 -13.98
CA ASP A 273 8.91 -11.08 -14.60
C ASP A 273 9.29 -9.73 -15.23
N ILE A 274 10.33 -9.68 -16.05
CA ILE A 274 10.62 -8.53 -16.91
C ILE A 274 9.48 -8.37 -17.91
N THR A 275 8.63 -7.38 -17.67
CA THR A 275 7.49 -7.01 -18.52
C THR A 275 7.20 -5.52 -18.40
N THR A 276 6.13 -5.03 -19.04
CA THR A 276 5.75 -3.62 -18.97
C THR A 276 5.15 -3.25 -17.60
N PRO A 277 5.22 -1.97 -17.18
CA PRO A 277 4.76 -1.56 -15.86
C PRO A 277 3.29 -1.85 -15.53
N PHE A 278 2.38 -1.82 -16.52
CA PHE A 278 0.99 -2.21 -16.29
C PHE A 278 0.82 -3.72 -16.26
N ASP A 279 1.55 -4.47 -17.09
CA ASP A 279 1.47 -5.94 -17.08
C ASP A 279 1.89 -6.55 -15.74
N MET A 280 2.86 -5.96 -15.04
CA MET A 280 3.18 -6.36 -13.66
C MET A 280 1.98 -6.29 -12.70
N ARG A 281 1.04 -5.38 -12.93
CA ARG A 281 -0.23 -5.31 -12.16
C ARG A 281 -1.24 -6.32 -12.69
N VAL A 282 -1.28 -6.54 -14.00
CA VAL A 282 -2.17 -7.51 -14.65
C VAL A 282 -1.89 -8.95 -14.24
N LEU A 283 -0.61 -9.33 -14.17
CA LEU A 283 -0.17 -10.66 -13.73
C LEU A 283 -0.62 -11.02 -12.30
N ASN A 284 -0.95 -10.01 -11.50
CA ASN A 284 -1.41 -10.15 -10.12
C ASN A 284 -2.89 -9.78 -9.96
N GLU A 285 -3.61 -9.61 -11.07
CA GLU A 285 -5.02 -9.19 -11.10
C GLU A 285 -5.26 -7.87 -10.32
N LEU A 286 -4.22 -7.07 -10.09
CA LEU A 286 -4.27 -5.79 -9.37
C LEU A 286 -4.66 -4.62 -10.29
N ASP A 287 -4.63 -4.85 -11.60
CA ASP A 287 -4.95 -3.84 -12.59
C ASP A 287 -6.41 -3.37 -12.51
N ARG A 288 -6.66 -2.17 -13.02
CA ARG A 288 -8.00 -1.55 -13.06
C ARG A 288 -9.08 -2.41 -13.71
N PHE A 289 -8.77 -3.27 -14.67
CA PHE A 289 -9.76 -4.07 -15.40
C PHE A 289 -10.27 -5.22 -14.54
N HIS A 290 -9.37 -5.93 -13.85
CA HIS A 290 -9.75 -6.92 -12.85
C HIS A 290 -10.53 -6.29 -11.69
N LEU A 291 -10.08 -5.13 -11.19
CA LEU A 291 -10.80 -4.39 -10.14
C LEU A 291 -12.22 -3.97 -10.56
N VAL A 292 -12.40 -3.51 -11.81
CA VAL A 292 -13.73 -3.19 -12.38
C VAL A 292 -14.60 -4.43 -12.45
N LYS A 293 -14.05 -5.54 -12.95
CA LYS A 293 -14.78 -6.80 -13.12
C LYS A 293 -15.30 -7.30 -11.77
N ASP A 294 -14.45 -7.34 -10.75
CA ASP A 294 -14.84 -7.80 -9.42
C ASP A 294 -15.88 -6.88 -8.77
N ALA A 295 -15.77 -5.57 -8.93
CA ALA A 295 -16.79 -4.63 -8.44
C ALA A 295 -18.17 -4.86 -9.09
N VAL A 296 -18.21 -5.13 -10.40
CA VAL A 296 -19.46 -5.47 -11.09
C VAL A 296 -20.01 -6.81 -10.59
N MET A 297 -19.15 -7.83 -10.47
CA MET A 297 -19.53 -9.18 -10.05
C MET A 297 -20.05 -9.24 -8.61
N MET A 298 -19.55 -8.39 -7.72
CA MET A 298 -19.97 -8.34 -6.32
C MET A 298 -21.23 -7.51 -6.08
N THR A 299 -21.73 -6.80 -7.09
CA THR A 299 -22.94 -5.99 -7.00
C THR A 299 -24.06 -6.59 -7.84
N LYS A 300 -25.26 -6.01 -7.75
CA LYS A 300 -26.39 -6.41 -8.59
C LYS A 300 -26.20 -6.09 -10.08
N LEU A 301 -25.11 -5.41 -10.45
CA LEU A 301 -24.79 -5.11 -11.84
C LEU A 301 -24.50 -6.40 -12.62
N ALA A 302 -23.94 -7.43 -11.99
CA ALA A 302 -23.65 -8.71 -12.63
C ALA A 302 -24.87 -9.35 -13.31
N ASP A 303 -26.07 -9.16 -12.75
CA ASP A 303 -27.32 -9.76 -13.22
C ASP A 303 -27.75 -9.27 -14.62
N THR A 304 -27.27 -8.09 -15.04
CA THR A 304 -27.76 -7.41 -16.26
C THR A 304 -26.67 -6.88 -17.18
N ASN A 305 -25.38 -6.98 -16.81
CA ASN A 305 -24.27 -6.34 -17.52
C ASN A 305 -23.20 -7.34 -18.01
N ALA A 306 -23.62 -8.53 -18.45
CA ALA A 306 -22.72 -9.56 -18.98
C ALA A 306 -21.86 -9.08 -20.17
N GLU A 307 -22.43 -8.24 -21.04
CA GLU A 307 -21.71 -7.67 -22.19
C GLU A 307 -20.57 -6.73 -21.75
N PHE A 308 -20.79 -5.94 -20.70
CA PHE A 308 -19.75 -5.08 -20.14
C PHE A 308 -18.59 -5.91 -19.57
N ILE A 309 -18.89 -6.99 -18.85
CA ILE A 309 -17.87 -7.91 -18.33
C ILE A 309 -17.04 -8.51 -19.49
N GLU A 310 -17.71 -8.95 -20.57
CA GLU A 310 -17.03 -9.47 -21.76
C GLU A 310 -16.15 -8.40 -22.44
N GLN A 311 -16.60 -7.13 -22.45
CA GLN A 311 -15.79 -6.03 -22.96
C GLN A 311 -14.50 -5.83 -22.14
N ILE A 312 -14.57 -5.94 -20.82
CA ILE A 312 -13.40 -5.86 -19.95
C ILE A 312 -12.45 -7.04 -20.22
N ASP A 313 -12.96 -8.25 -20.39
CA ASP A 313 -12.16 -9.43 -20.76
C ASP A 313 -11.45 -9.23 -22.10
N ARG A 314 -12.13 -8.65 -23.10
CA ARG A 314 -11.50 -8.29 -24.39
C ARG A 314 -10.39 -7.24 -24.24
N LEU A 315 -10.47 -6.34 -23.25
CA LEU A 315 -9.39 -5.38 -22.99
C LEU A 315 -8.15 -6.06 -22.40
N LEU A 316 -8.34 -7.07 -21.55
CA LEU A 316 -7.25 -7.89 -21.03
C LEU A 316 -6.60 -8.75 -22.13
N ASP A 317 -7.40 -9.37 -22.99
CA ASP A 317 -6.89 -10.10 -24.16
C ASP A 317 -6.11 -9.18 -25.10
N LYS A 318 -6.65 -7.98 -25.37
CA LYS A 318 -5.96 -6.97 -26.16
C LYS A 318 -4.64 -6.55 -25.53
N HIS A 319 -4.61 -6.31 -24.21
CA HIS A 319 -3.39 -6.01 -23.46
C HIS A 319 -2.34 -7.11 -23.65
N HIS A 320 -2.74 -8.36 -23.45
CA HIS A 320 -1.87 -9.53 -23.57
C HIS A 320 -1.17 -9.59 -24.94
N VAL A 321 -1.92 -9.35 -26.02
CA VAL A 321 -1.36 -9.31 -27.37
C VAL A 321 -0.49 -8.06 -27.57
N TYR A 322 -0.98 -6.89 -27.17
CA TYR A 322 -0.33 -5.61 -27.43
C TYR A 322 1.09 -5.52 -26.83
N ILE A 323 1.27 -5.90 -25.56
CA ILE A 323 2.59 -5.81 -24.93
C ILE A 323 3.62 -6.75 -25.59
N ARG A 324 3.17 -7.88 -26.16
CA ARG A 324 4.04 -8.85 -26.84
C ARG A 324 4.42 -8.39 -28.24
N ASP A 325 3.51 -7.70 -28.91
CA ASP A 325 3.74 -7.17 -30.25
C ASP A 325 4.59 -5.88 -30.22
N TYR A 326 4.38 -5.00 -29.23
CA TYR A 326 4.96 -3.65 -29.20
C TYR A 326 5.97 -3.41 -28.09
N GLY A 327 5.99 -4.23 -27.03
CA GLY A 327 6.90 -4.04 -25.89
C GLY A 327 6.60 -2.81 -25.03
N GLU A 328 5.42 -2.22 -25.16
CA GLU A 328 4.94 -1.07 -24.40
C GLU A 328 3.49 -1.25 -23.96
N ASP A 329 3.08 -0.56 -22.90
CA ASP A 329 1.70 -0.60 -22.39
C ASP A 329 0.71 0.06 -23.35
N MET A 330 -0.54 -0.41 -23.33
CA MET A 330 -1.59 0.11 -24.21
C MET A 330 -1.76 1.64 -24.08
N PRO A 331 -1.99 2.39 -25.19
CA PRO A 331 -2.13 3.84 -25.15
C PRO A 331 -3.21 4.34 -24.20
N GLU A 332 -4.34 3.63 -24.07
CA GLU A 332 -5.41 3.96 -23.13
C GLU A 332 -5.00 3.84 -21.65
N VAL A 333 -4.03 2.99 -21.33
CA VAL A 333 -3.45 2.87 -19.98
C VAL A 333 -2.46 4.00 -19.74
N VAL A 334 -1.52 4.22 -20.67
CA VAL A 334 -0.43 5.20 -20.55
C VAL A 334 -0.96 6.64 -20.58
N SER A 335 -1.97 6.92 -21.40
CA SER A 335 -2.54 8.26 -21.55
C SER A 335 -3.62 8.59 -20.52
N TRP A 336 -4.02 7.62 -19.68
CA TRP A 336 -5.05 7.85 -18.68
C TRP A 336 -4.64 8.95 -17.70
N LYS A 337 -5.58 9.85 -17.43
CA LYS A 337 -5.45 10.91 -16.44
C LYS A 337 -6.78 11.08 -15.74
N TRP A 338 -6.74 11.15 -14.41
CA TRP A 338 -7.90 11.47 -13.61
C TRP A 338 -8.53 12.80 -14.05
N GLN A 339 -9.83 12.77 -14.38
CA GLN A 339 -10.60 13.96 -14.80
C GLN A 339 -11.56 14.46 -13.71
N GLY A 340 -11.57 13.82 -12.53
CA GLY A 340 -12.61 14.02 -11.52
C GLY A 340 -13.88 13.23 -11.83
N LEU A 341 -14.65 12.90 -10.79
CA LEU A 341 -16.00 12.36 -10.93
C LEU A 341 -16.96 13.51 -11.23
N LYS A 342 -17.73 13.37 -12.30
CA LYS A 342 -18.75 14.37 -12.71
C LYS A 342 -20.08 14.15 -12.02
#